data_AF-A0A7J3JDF7-F1
#
_entry.id   AF-A0A7J3JDF7-F1
#
_cell.length_a   1.000
_cell.length_b   1.000
_cell.length_c   1.000
_cell.angle_alpha   90.00
_cell.angle_beta   90.00
_cell.angle_gamma   90.00
#
_symmetry.space_group_name_H-M   'P 1'
#
loop_
_entity.id
_entity.type
_entity.pdbx_description
1 polymer ?
#
loop_
_entity_poly.entity_id
_entity_poly.type
_entity_poly.pdbx_seq_one_letter_code
_entity_poly.pdbx_strand_id
1 'polypeptide(L)'
;MKDECGICGRVMRTTYMRQCQRCKKMFCRDCMTPDVATGDPMSMLCLHCARRIVSPRTVSKYAGLESHLKFRAAFTDLVTLKFARIDGLIGSNLPMAAYRDPLWWSNTSSSAHAKAWLDAGWEVQEVNLKEGTVTFKKVRTLPRKPKKKSLEITQPFTPVPVRPLRSSKKPSNTRVSKLYARIKNLERQRNMRQPIRGMKGKSQ
;
A
#
# COMPACT_ATOMS: atom_id res chain seq x y z
N MET A 1 -5.54 19.08 22.90
CA MET A 1 -5.08 18.99 21.50
C MET A 1 -5.76 17.78 20.84
N LYS A 2 -6.05 17.83 19.55
CA LYS A 2 -6.66 16.73 18.79
C LYS A 2 -5.68 16.37 17.68
N ASP A 3 -5.36 15.09 17.57
CA ASP A 3 -4.39 14.59 16.61
C ASP A 3 -5.07 13.58 15.67
N GLU A 4 -4.49 13.40 14.48
CA GLU A 4 -5.03 12.51 13.45
C GLU A 4 -4.31 11.16 13.46
N CYS A 5 -5.07 10.07 13.42
CA CYS A 5 -4.51 8.74 13.27
C CYS A 5 -3.91 8.53 11.87
N GLY A 6 -2.63 8.19 11.79
CA GLY A 6 -1.92 8.01 10.50
C GLY A 6 -2.36 6.82 9.63
N ILE A 7 -3.35 6.01 10.05
CA ILE A 7 -3.92 4.90 9.25
C ILE A 7 -5.36 5.23 8.86
N CYS A 8 -6.25 5.44 9.84
CA CYS A 8 -7.68 5.63 9.58
C CYS A 8 -8.07 7.09 9.31
N GLY A 9 -7.18 8.06 9.54
CA GLY A 9 -7.44 9.48 9.32
C GLY A 9 -8.48 10.10 10.26
N ARG A 10 -8.89 9.39 11.33
CA ARG A 10 -9.82 9.92 12.32
C ARG A 10 -9.09 10.88 13.25
N VAL A 11 -9.71 12.03 13.51
CA VAL A 11 -9.24 13.02 14.48
C VAL A 11 -9.78 12.65 15.86
N MET A 12 -8.89 12.38 16.80
CA MET A 12 -9.21 11.90 18.15
C MET A 12 -8.51 12.75 19.21
N ARG A 13 -8.95 12.65 20.46
CA ARG A 13 -8.21 13.25 21.59
C ARG A 13 -6.89 12.50 21.77
N THR A 14 -5.82 13.21 22.10
CA THR A 14 -4.46 12.66 22.26
C THR A 14 -4.40 11.51 23.29
N THR A 15 -5.31 11.47 24.28
CA THR A 15 -5.42 10.39 25.27
C THR A 15 -5.76 9.01 24.68
N TYR A 16 -6.46 8.99 23.54
CA TYR A 16 -6.83 7.78 22.81
C TYR A 16 -5.79 7.36 21.78
N MET A 17 -4.72 8.16 21.62
CA MET A 17 -3.64 7.88 20.71
C MET A 17 -2.45 7.27 21.45
N ARG A 18 -1.72 6.42 20.72
CA ARG A 18 -0.56 5.70 21.19
C ARG A 18 0.52 5.80 20.13
N GLN A 19 1.78 5.79 20.57
CA GLN A 19 2.92 5.87 19.67
C GLN A 19 3.37 4.48 19.26
N CYS A 20 3.60 4.28 17.96
CA CYS A 20 4.20 3.04 17.47
C CYS A 20 5.70 3.01 17.78
N GLN A 21 6.19 1.94 18.41
CA GLN A 21 7.61 1.80 18.76
C GLN A 21 8.55 1.77 17.54
N ARG A 22 8.07 1.26 16.39
CA ARG A 22 8.87 1.18 15.15
C ARG A 22 8.93 2.48 14.35
N CYS A 23 7.78 3.10 14.07
CA CYS A 23 7.73 4.28 13.20
C CYS A 23 7.55 5.61 13.95
N LYS A 24 7.44 5.58 15.28
CA LYS A 24 7.32 6.73 16.19
C LYS A 24 6.15 7.68 15.90
N LYS A 25 5.18 7.26 15.06
CA LYS A 25 3.95 8.01 14.75
C LYS A 25 2.81 7.64 15.69
N MET A 26 1.83 8.54 15.82
CA MET A 26 0.65 8.38 16.65
C MET A 26 -0.50 7.70 15.88
N PHE A 27 -1.15 6.73 16.51
CA PHE A 27 -2.31 6.01 15.97
C PHE A 27 -3.37 5.78 17.06
N CYS A 28 -4.62 5.53 16.64
CA CYS A 28 -5.67 5.13 17.57
C CYS A 28 -5.49 3.67 18.01
N ARG A 29 -6.07 3.30 19.16
CA ARG A 29 -5.99 1.94 19.72
C ARG A 29 -6.41 0.86 18.72
N ASP A 30 -7.50 1.07 17.97
CA ASP A 30 -7.99 0.13 16.95
C ASP A 30 -7.00 -0.11 15.78
N CYS A 31 -6.09 0.84 15.54
CA CYS A 31 -5.08 0.75 14.48
C CYS A 31 -3.73 0.27 15.00
N MET A 32 -3.69 -0.25 16.22
CA MET A 32 -2.49 -0.75 16.88
C MET A 32 -2.68 -2.15 17.43
N THR A 33 -1.59 -2.90 17.45
CA THR A 33 -1.51 -4.25 18.00
C THR A 33 -0.27 -4.33 18.90
N PRO A 34 -0.27 -5.20 19.92
CA PRO A 34 0.98 -5.54 20.60
C PRO A 34 1.99 -6.14 19.62
N ASP A 35 3.25 -6.24 20.04
CA ASP A 35 4.31 -6.74 19.19
C ASP A 35 4.08 -8.22 18.86
N VAL A 36 3.92 -8.49 17.56
CA VAL A 36 3.62 -9.83 17.06
C VAL A 36 4.88 -10.70 17.01
N ALA A 37 6.09 -10.10 17.04
CA ALA A 37 7.33 -10.85 17.07
C ALA A 37 7.63 -11.42 18.46
N THR A 38 7.54 -10.56 19.48
CA THR A 38 7.93 -10.91 20.85
C THR A 38 6.74 -11.34 21.71
N GLY A 39 5.51 -10.97 21.33
CA GLY A 39 4.31 -11.21 22.14
C GLY A 39 4.13 -10.24 23.30
N ASP A 40 5.02 -9.25 23.42
CA ASP A 40 5.01 -8.29 24.52
C ASP A 40 3.80 -7.35 24.45
N PRO A 41 2.94 -7.31 25.48
CA PRO A 41 1.75 -6.46 25.48
C PRO A 41 2.06 -4.96 25.65
N MET A 42 3.28 -4.63 26.12
CA MET A 42 3.72 -3.25 26.36
C MET A 42 4.25 -2.57 25.10
N SER A 43 4.79 -3.33 24.14
CA SER A 43 5.35 -2.80 22.91
C SER A 43 4.28 -2.74 21.83
N MET A 44 3.70 -1.55 21.64
CA MET A 44 2.63 -1.37 20.67
C MET A 44 3.14 -0.96 19.30
N LEU A 45 2.67 -1.65 18.26
CA LEU A 45 2.96 -1.40 16.86
C LEU A 45 1.69 -0.97 16.11
N CYS A 46 1.85 -0.12 15.09
CA CYS A 46 0.74 0.15 14.18
C CYS A 46 0.53 -1.01 13.20
N LEU A 47 -0.68 -1.16 12.66
CA LEU A 47 -1.01 -2.26 11.74
C LEU A 47 -0.08 -2.35 10.52
N HIS A 48 0.45 -1.24 10.02
CA HIS A 48 1.44 -1.26 8.93
C HIS A 48 2.79 -1.83 9.37
N CYS A 49 3.24 -1.52 10.60
CA CYS A 49 4.49 -2.04 11.16
C CYS A 49 4.34 -3.52 11.55
N ALA A 50 3.20 -3.90 12.12
CA ALA A 50 2.87 -5.29 12.41
C ALA A 50 2.78 -6.14 11.13
N ARG A 51 2.13 -5.62 10.06
CA ARG A 51 2.07 -6.30 8.76
C ARG A 51 3.44 -6.67 8.21
N ARG A 52 4.45 -5.81 8.35
CA ARG A 52 5.82 -6.10 7.87
C ARG A 52 6.52 -7.20 8.66
N ILE A 53 6.07 -7.50 9.89
CA ILE A 53 6.60 -8.60 10.70
C ILE A 53 5.97 -9.91 10.23
N VAL A 54 4.65 -9.96 10.19
CA VAL A 54 3.91 -11.20 9.89
C VAL A 54 3.95 -11.59 8.41
N SER A 55 4.09 -10.62 7.53
CA SER A 55 4.22 -10.82 6.09
C SER A 55 5.37 -9.95 5.60
N PRO A 56 6.63 -10.38 5.87
CA PRO A 56 7.78 -9.70 5.31
C PRO A 56 7.64 -9.70 3.79
N ARG A 57 7.94 -8.55 3.18
CA ARG A 57 7.90 -8.45 1.73
C ARG A 57 8.91 -9.46 1.19
N THR A 58 8.46 -10.41 0.38
CA THR A 58 9.36 -11.35 -0.29
C THR A 58 10.34 -10.53 -1.13
N VAL A 59 11.58 -10.48 -0.69
CA VAL A 59 12.65 -9.87 -1.46
C VAL A 59 13.00 -10.83 -2.59
N SER A 60 13.02 -10.33 -3.82
CA SER A 60 13.53 -11.12 -4.94
C SER A 60 14.98 -11.51 -4.62
N LYS A 61 15.40 -12.72 -5.01
CA LYS A 61 16.80 -13.15 -4.93
C LYS A 61 17.75 -12.09 -5.52
N TYR A 62 17.30 -11.39 -6.56
CA TYR A 62 18.06 -10.41 -7.31
C TYR A 62 17.87 -8.95 -6.82
N ALA A 63 17.25 -8.74 -5.66
CA ALA A 63 16.95 -7.39 -5.14
C ALA A 63 18.21 -6.54 -4.88
N GLY A 64 19.34 -7.17 -4.54
CA GLY A 64 20.62 -6.46 -4.37
C GLY A 64 21.17 -5.90 -5.68
N LEU A 65 21.07 -6.66 -6.77
CA LEU A 65 21.42 -6.20 -8.12
C LEU A 65 20.49 -5.06 -8.56
N GLU A 66 19.17 -5.21 -8.38
CA GLU A 66 18.19 -4.16 -8.66
C GLU A 66 18.53 -2.85 -7.93
N SER A 67 18.84 -2.94 -6.64
CA SER A 67 19.19 -1.78 -5.81
C SER A 67 20.49 -1.11 -6.26
N HIS A 68 21.50 -1.91 -6.64
CA HIS A 68 22.76 -1.40 -7.17
C HIS A 68 22.56 -0.62 -8.48
N LEU A 69 21.79 -1.18 -9.41
CA LEU A 69 21.48 -0.55 -10.68
C LEU A 69 20.65 0.72 -10.49
N LYS A 70 19.68 0.71 -9.57
CA LYS A 70 18.91 1.92 -9.19
C LYS A 70 19.80 3.03 -8.63
N PHE A 71 20.79 2.68 -7.81
CA PHE A 71 21.76 3.65 -7.30
C PHE A 71 22.64 4.20 -8.43
N ARG A 72 23.17 3.34 -9.30
CA ARG A 72 23.98 3.74 -10.45
C ARG A 72 23.23 4.59 -11.47
N ALA A 73 21.92 4.42 -11.59
CA ALA A 73 21.08 5.17 -12.53
C ALA A 73 21.10 6.69 -12.29
N ALA A 74 21.52 7.13 -11.10
CA ALA A 74 21.68 8.54 -10.77
C ALA A 74 22.92 9.18 -11.41
N PHE A 75 23.92 8.40 -11.81
CA PHE A 75 25.24 8.90 -12.23
C PHE A 75 25.69 8.42 -13.61
N THR A 76 25.21 7.26 -14.05
CA THR A 76 25.69 6.60 -15.27
C THR A 76 24.53 5.99 -16.05
N ASP A 77 24.67 5.97 -17.38
CA ASP A 77 23.70 5.34 -18.29
C ASP A 77 24.18 3.98 -18.82
N LEU A 78 25.47 3.66 -18.65
CA LEU A 78 26.08 2.37 -18.97
C LEU A 78 26.85 1.85 -17.77
N VAL A 79 26.68 0.57 -17.44
CA VAL A 79 27.35 -0.08 -16.31
C VAL A 79 27.80 -1.48 -16.72
N THR A 80 29.11 -1.72 -16.65
CA THR A 80 29.69 -3.05 -16.88
C THR A 80 29.99 -3.72 -15.55
N LEU A 81 29.50 -4.94 -15.35
CA LEU A 81 29.72 -5.73 -14.13
C LEU A 81 30.29 -7.11 -14.46
N LYS A 82 31.21 -7.59 -13.62
CA LYS A 82 31.68 -8.98 -13.64
C LYS A 82 30.69 -9.90 -12.93
N PHE A 83 30.57 -11.16 -13.33
CA PHE A 83 29.68 -12.14 -12.70
C PHE A 83 29.97 -12.31 -11.20
N ALA A 84 31.25 -12.37 -10.83
CA ALA A 84 31.66 -12.41 -9.42
C ALA A 84 31.17 -11.19 -8.62
N ARG A 85 31.09 -10.00 -9.25
CA ARG A 85 30.54 -8.82 -8.59
C ARG A 85 29.03 -8.94 -8.43
N ILE A 86 28.35 -9.52 -9.41
CA ILE A 86 26.90 -9.76 -9.37
C ILE A 86 26.56 -10.78 -8.27
N ASP A 87 27.34 -11.85 -8.11
CA ASP A 87 27.19 -12.82 -7.02
C ASP A 87 27.27 -12.15 -5.64
N GLY A 88 28.27 -11.27 -5.47
CA GLY A 88 28.41 -10.48 -4.25
C GLY A 88 27.26 -9.50 -4.00
N LEU A 89 26.63 -8.96 -5.06
CA LEU A 89 25.46 -8.09 -4.95
C LEU A 89 24.18 -8.87 -4.58
N ILE A 90 24.02 -10.08 -5.12
CA ILE A 90 22.87 -10.96 -4.83
C ILE A 90 23.03 -11.59 -3.44
N GLY A 91 24.26 -11.77 -2.95
CA GLY A 91 24.55 -12.49 -1.72
C GLY A 91 24.42 -14.01 -1.88
N SER A 92 24.38 -14.49 -3.13
CA SER A 92 24.37 -15.90 -3.49
C SER A 92 24.89 -16.07 -4.91
N ASN A 93 25.37 -17.27 -5.23
CA ASN A 93 25.91 -17.53 -6.55
C ASN A 93 24.82 -17.55 -7.63
N LEU A 94 25.16 -16.99 -8.78
CA LEU A 94 24.41 -17.10 -10.02
C LEU A 94 24.32 -18.59 -10.43
N PRO A 95 23.18 -19.01 -10.99
CA PRO A 95 23.03 -20.37 -11.48
C PRO A 95 23.99 -20.64 -12.66
N MET A 96 24.39 -21.89 -12.86
CA MET A 96 25.27 -22.29 -13.96
C MET A 96 24.75 -21.88 -15.35
N ALA A 97 23.43 -21.74 -15.52
CA ALA A 97 22.83 -21.23 -16.75
C ALA A 97 23.29 -19.80 -17.09
N ALA A 98 23.53 -18.93 -16.11
CA ALA A 98 24.03 -17.58 -16.34
C ALA A 98 25.46 -17.55 -16.91
N TYR A 99 26.24 -18.60 -16.61
CA TYR A 99 27.62 -18.77 -17.08
C TYR A 99 27.73 -19.45 -18.44
N ARG A 100 26.75 -20.29 -18.80
CA ARG A 100 26.78 -21.10 -20.03
C ARG A 100 25.95 -20.50 -21.17
N ASP A 101 24.81 -19.89 -20.85
CA ASP A 101 23.82 -19.51 -21.84
C ASP A 101 23.64 -17.98 -21.89
N PRO A 102 23.99 -17.31 -23.00
CA PRO A 102 23.76 -15.87 -23.15
C PRO A 102 22.27 -15.51 -23.06
N LEU A 103 21.38 -16.43 -23.47
CA LEU A 103 19.92 -16.27 -23.41
C LEU A 103 19.39 -16.10 -21.98
N TRP A 104 20.13 -16.57 -20.98
CA TRP A 104 19.80 -16.33 -19.57
C TRP A 104 19.76 -14.84 -19.23
N TRP A 105 20.56 -14.04 -19.93
CA TRP A 105 20.61 -12.58 -19.77
C TRP A 105 19.61 -11.84 -20.68
N SER A 106 18.65 -12.54 -21.27
CA SER A 106 17.60 -11.92 -22.09
C SER A 106 16.70 -10.98 -21.28
N ASN A 107 16.20 -9.93 -21.93
CA ASN A 107 15.32 -8.93 -21.32
C ASN A 107 13.85 -9.40 -21.25
N THR A 108 13.60 -10.57 -20.66
CA THR A 108 12.26 -11.17 -20.57
C THR A 108 11.58 -10.90 -19.23
N SER A 109 10.46 -10.16 -19.24
CA SER A 109 9.73 -9.83 -18.00
C SER A 109 9.08 -11.04 -17.30
N SER A 110 9.10 -12.24 -17.88
CA SER A 110 8.63 -13.47 -17.26
C SER A 110 9.61 -13.99 -16.21
N SER A 111 10.92 -13.77 -16.41
CA SER A 111 11.96 -14.35 -15.58
C SER A 111 12.26 -13.49 -14.34
N ALA A 112 12.50 -14.14 -13.20
CA ALA A 112 12.74 -13.44 -11.94
C ALA A 112 14.07 -12.65 -11.93
N HIS A 113 15.07 -13.13 -12.68
CA HIS A 113 16.35 -12.43 -12.85
C HIS A 113 16.18 -11.18 -13.70
N ALA A 114 15.52 -11.29 -14.86
CA ALA A 114 15.42 -10.14 -15.75
C ALA A 114 14.51 -9.04 -15.21
N LYS A 115 13.47 -9.39 -14.45
CA LYS A 115 12.70 -8.41 -13.68
C LYS A 115 13.58 -7.49 -12.83
N ALA A 116 14.69 -7.96 -12.28
CA ALA A 116 15.53 -7.16 -11.39
C ALA A 116 16.17 -5.95 -12.08
N TRP A 117 16.71 -6.12 -13.29
CA TRP A 117 17.26 -4.99 -14.03
C TRP A 117 16.17 -4.19 -14.75
N LEU A 118 15.12 -4.84 -15.25
CA LEU A 118 13.98 -4.16 -15.88
C LEU A 118 13.22 -3.25 -14.91
N ASP A 119 12.96 -3.69 -13.67
CA ASP A 119 12.32 -2.90 -12.61
C ASP A 119 13.24 -1.77 -12.11
N ALA A 120 14.55 -1.90 -12.32
CA ALA A 120 15.52 -0.83 -12.12
C ALA A 120 15.58 0.18 -13.28
N GLY A 121 14.94 -0.11 -14.42
CA GLY A 121 14.97 0.74 -15.63
C GLY A 121 16.17 0.48 -16.54
N TRP A 122 16.82 -0.67 -16.39
CA TRP A 122 17.99 -1.10 -17.15
C TRP A 122 17.65 -2.29 -18.03
N GLU A 123 18.39 -2.45 -19.12
CA GLU A 123 18.36 -3.59 -20.02
C GLU A 123 19.79 -4.10 -20.23
N VAL A 124 19.93 -5.40 -20.46
CA VAL A 124 21.21 -5.97 -20.85
C VAL A 124 21.48 -5.60 -22.31
N GLN A 125 22.65 -5.03 -22.57
CA GLN A 125 23.11 -4.67 -23.91
C GLN A 125 24.01 -5.75 -24.50
N GLU A 126 25.09 -6.09 -23.80
CA GLU A 126 26.05 -7.12 -24.24
C GLU A 126 26.45 -8.02 -23.07
N VAL A 127 26.78 -9.26 -23.40
CA VAL A 127 27.24 -10.28 -22.46
C VAL A 127 28.47 -10.95 -23.04
N ASN A 128 29.57 -10.93 -22.29
CA ASN A 128 30.79 -11.65 -22.63
C ASN A 128 30.98 -12.78 -21.62
N LEU A 129 30.64 -14.00 -22.02
CA LEU A 129 30.79 -15.20 -21.17
C LEU A 129 32.26 -15.58 -20.95
N LYS A 130 33.17 -15.25 -21.88
CA LYS A 130 34.60 -15.60 -21.75
C LYS A 130 35.26 -14.79 -20.65
N GLU A 131 34.95 -13.51 -20.57
CA GLU A 131 35.46 -12.61 -19.52
C GLU A 131 34.56 -12.57 -18.27
N GLY A 132 33.37 -13.16 -18.36
CA GLY A 132 32.36 -13.14 -17.30
C GLY A 132 31.84 -11.74 -17.01
N THR A 133 31.53 -10.96 -18.05
CA THR A 133 31.05 -9.58 -17.94
C THR A 133 29.69 -9.37 -18.59
N VAL A 134 28.86 -8.51 -18.00
CA VAL A 134 27.61 -8.01 -18.58
C VAL A 134 27.63 -6.48 -18.59
N THR A 135 27.24 -5.90 -19.72
CA THR A 135 26.95 -4.46 -19.84
C THR A 135 25.45 -4.22 -19.75
N PHE A 136 25.07 -3.35 -18.82
CA PHE A 136 23.71 -2.86 -18.66
C PHE A 136 23.62 -1.46 -19.23
N LYS A 137 22.57 -1.21 -20.01
CA LYS A 137 22.20 0.09 -20.53
C LYS A 137 20.91 0.57 -19.90
N LYS A 138 20.89 1.83 -19.49
CA LYS A 138 19.70 2.48 -18.93
C LYS A 138 18.75 2.86 -20.07
N VAL A 139 17.55 2.28 -20.05
CA VAL A 139 16.53 2.50 -21.11
C VAL A 139 15.39 3.36 -20.59
N ARG A 140 15.05 3.23 -19.31
CA ARG A 140 13.99 4.03 -18.69
C ARG A 140 14.61 5.03 -17.73
N THR A 141 14.54 6.31 -18.08
CA THR A 141 14.52 7.36 -17.06
C THR A 141 13.21 7.19 -16.29
N LEU A 142 13.20 6.31 -15.28
CA LEU A 142 12.07 6.23 -14.38
C LEU A 142 11.79 7.65 -13.89
N PRO A 143 10.57 8.20 -14.08
CA PRO A 143 10.28 9.52 -13.58
C PRO A 143 10.59 9.48 -12.10
N ARG A 144 11.58 10.29 -11.66
CA ARG A 144 11.83 10.49 -10.23
C ARG A 144 10.45 10.76 -9.65
N LYS A 145 9.94 9.88 -8.76
CA LYS A 145 8.70 10.18 -8.05
C LYS A 145 8.87 11.61 -7.58
N PRO A 146 8.05 12.57 -8.04
CA PRO A 146 8.24 13.94 -7.63
C PRO A 146 8.27 13.85 -6.11
N LYS A 147 9.38 14.29 -5.49
CA LYS A 147 9.36 14.57 -4.05
C LYS A 147 8.07 15.33 -3.89
N LYS A 148 7.09 14.79 -3.15
CA LYS A 148 5.82 15.48 -2.92
C LYS A 148 6.25 16.91 -2.63
N LYS A 149 5.92 17.86 -3.52
CA LYS A 149 6.32 19.25 -3.30
C LYS A 149 5.89 19.51 -1.87
N SER A 150 6.85 19.66 -0.96
CA SER A 150 6.57 20.23 0.34
C SER A 150 5.83 21.49 -0.03
N LEU A 151 4.53 21.54 0.29
CA LEU A 151 3.68 22.66 -0.08
C LEU A 151 4.48 23.90 0.27
N GLU A 152 4.92 24.66 -0.74
CA GLU A 152 5.68 25.88 -0.50
C GLU A 152 4.69 26.79 0.22
N ILE A 153 4.91 26.97 1.52
CA ILE A 153 4.08 27.78 2.40
C ILE A 153 4.35 29.22 1.99
N THR A 154 3.67 29.69 0.94
CA THR A 154 3.80 31.07 0.45
C THR A 154 3.13 32.07 1.38
N GLN A 155 2.36 31.60 2.37
CA GLN A 155 1.73 32.44 3.38
C GLN A 155 1.80 31.79 4.77
N PRO A 156 2.01 32.58 5.84
CA PRO A 156 2.27 32.10 7.21
C PRO A 156 1.16 31.21 7.80
N PHE A 157 -0.03 31.16 7.19
CA PHE A 157 -1.12 30.29 7.61
C PHE A 157 -1.89 29.72 6.40
N THR A 158 -1.29 28.77 5.68
CA THR A 158 -2.05 27.94 4.73
C THR A 158 -2.59 26.71 5.48
N PRO A 159 -3.92 26.58 5.67
CA PRO A 159 -4.48 25.41 6.33
C PRO A 159 -4.15 24.16 5.52
N VAL A 160 -3.73 23.09 6.20
CA VAL A 160 -3.43 21.80 5.57
C VAL A 160 -4.63 21.38 4.71
N PRO A 161 -4.44 20.97 3.44
CA PRO A 161 -5.54 20.50 2.61
C PRO A 161 -6.19 19.27 3.28
N VAL A 162 -7.31 19.49 3.96
CA VAL A 162 -8.08 18.40 4.57
C VAL A 162 -8.77 17.67 3.42
N ARG A 163 -8.54 16.36 3.29
CA ARG A 163 -9.37 15.56 2.39
C ARG A 163 -10.81 15.72 2.85
N PRO A 164 -11.74 16.22 2.02
CA PRO A 164 -13.13 16.27 2.43
C PRO A 164 -13.52 14.84 2.82
N LEU A 165 -13.96 14.66 4.07
CA LEU A 165 -14.61 13.43 4.50
C LEU A 165 -15.65 13.15 3.43
N ARG A 166 -15.59 11.98 2.77
CA ARG A 166 -16.57 11.61 1.75
C ARG A 166 -17.93 11.72 2.44
N SER A 167 -18.63 12.84 2.20
CA SER A 167 -19.98 13.02 2.71
C SER A 167 -20.73 11.80 2.24
N SER A 168 -21.32 11.06 3.19
CA SER A 168 -22.18 9.92 2.89
C SER A 168 -23.04 10.28 1.68
N LYS A 169 -22.90 9.54 0.58
CA LYS A 169 -23.61 9.85 -0.67
C LYS A 169 -25.09 9.92 -0.31
N LYS A 170 -25.69 11.10 -0.42
CA LYS A 170 -27.13 11.26 -0.19
C LYS A 170 -27.85 10.27 -1.12
N PRO A 171 -28.78 9.45 -0.60
CA PRO A 171 -29.50 8.49 -1.45
C PRO A 171 -30.25 9.24 -2.56
N SER A 172 -30.34 8.63 -3.75
CA SER A 172 -31.08 9.24 -4.86
C SER A 172 -32.55 9.44 -4.51
N ASN A 173 -33.19 10.46 -5.07
CA ASN A 173 -34.61 10.75 -4.84
C ASN A 173 -35.49 9.50 -5.09
N THR A 174 -35.17 8.72 -6.11
CA THR A 174 -35.86 7.45 -6.41
C THR A 174 -35.76 6.43 -5.27
N ARG A 175 -34.61 6.35 -4.58
CA ARG A 175 -34.39 5.43 -3.45
C ARG A 175 -35.15 5.89 -2.21
N VAL A 176 -35.24 7.19 -1.99
CA VAL A 176 -36.03 7.79 -0.90
C VAL A 176 -37.52 7.55 -1.16
N SER A 177 -38.01 7.77 -2.38
CA SER A 177 -39.42 7.52 -2.75
C SER A 177 -39.81 6.05 -2.60
N LYS A 178 -38.96 5.12 -3.04
CA LYS A 178 -39.18 3.67 -2.87
C LYS A 178 -39.25 3.27 -1.38
N LEU A 179 -38.39 3.85 -0.54
CA LEU A 179 -38.42 3.61 0.91
C LEU A 179 -39.70 4.14 1.53
N TYR A 180 -40.11 5.37 1.19
CA TYR A 180 -41.33 5.99 1.68
C TYR A 180 -42.59 5.19 1.30
N ALA A 181 -42.68 4.75 0.04
CA ALA A 181 -43.78 3.90 -0.42
C ALA A 181 -43.82 2.57 0.36
N ARG A 182 -42.65 1.97 0.63
CA ARG A 182 -42.56 0.74 1.43
C ARG A 182 -43.03 0.95 2.87
N ILE A 183 -42.67 2.07 3.51
CA ILE A 183 -43.14 2.42 4.86
C ILE A 183 -44.66 2.56 4.87
N LYS A 184 -45.24 3.31 3.93
CA LYS A 184 -46.71 3.47 3.83
C LYS A 184 -47.45 2.15 3.61
N ASN A 185 -46.87 1.22 2.84
CA ASN A 185 -47.50 -0.09 2.63
C ASN A 185 -47.50 -0.93 3.92
N LEU A 186 -46.42 -0.87 4.71
CA LEU A 186 -46.36 -1.53 6.01
C LEU A 186 -47.36 -0.91 7.00
N GLU A 187 -47.51 0.42 7.01
CA GLU A 187 -48.53 1.11 7.83
C GLU A 187 -49.95 0.68 7.45
N ARG A 188 -50.27 0.61 6.15
CA ARG A 188 -51.58 0.11 5.67
C ARG A 188 -51.83 -1.33 6.12
N GLN A 189 -50.85 -2.21 5.97
CA GLN A 189 -50.97 -3.59 6.43
C GLN A 189 -51.18 -3.68 7.94
N ARG A 190 -50.51 -2.81 8.72
CA ARG A 190 -50.66 -2.75 10.17
C ARG A 190 -52.06 -2.27 10.58
N ASN A 191 -52.61 -1.27 9.89
CA ASN A 191 -53.95 -0.75 10.14
C ASN A 191 -55.05 -1.73 9.69
N MET A 192 -54.86 -2.46 8.59
CA MET A 192 -55.79 -3.52 8.17
C MET A 192 -55.84 -4.69 9.16
N ARG A 193 -54.76 -4.93 9.92
CA ARG A 193 -54.68 -6.01 10.92
C ARG A 193 -55.26 -5.61 12.29
N GLN A 194 -55.72 -4.37 12.49
CA GLN A 194 -56.44 -4.01 13.71
C GLN A 194 -57.91 -4.42 13.59
N PRO A 195 -58.45 -5.26 14.49
CA PRO A 195 -59.86 -5.65 14.42
C PRO A 195 -60.75 -4.45 14.76
N ILE A 196 -61.75 -4.18 13.91
CA ILE A 196 -62.79 -3.20 14.16
C ILE A 196 -63.57 -3.66 15.40
N ARG A 197 -63.29 -3.07 16.58
CA ARG A 197 -64.13 -3.25 17.77
C ARG A 197 -65.42 -2.45 17.58
N GLY A 198 -66.40 -3.08 16.94
CA GLY A 198 -67.76 -2.58 16.77
C GLY A 198 -68.73 -3.15 17.80
N MET A 199 -69.42 -2.23 18.48
CA MET A 199 -70.39 -2.37 19.56
C MET A 199 -71.50 -3.41 19.35
N LYS A 200 -71.94 -4.06 20.45
CA LYS A 200 -73.35 -4.41 20.70
C LYS A 200 -73.56 -4.75 22.18
N GLY A 201 -73.95 -3.75 22.98
CA GLY A 201 -74.68 -3.98 24.23
C GLY A 201 -76.16 -3.76 23.96
N LYS A 202 -76.95 -4.84 23.94
CA LYS A 202 -78.42 -4.74 23.91
C LYS A 202 -78.89 -4.41 25.32
N SER A 203 -79.63 -3.31 25.44
CA SER A 203 -80.43 -2.91 26.58
C SER A 203 -81.79 -3.60 26.53
N GLN A 204 -82.07 -4.45 27.53
CA GLN A 204 -83.30 -4.59 28.33
C GLN A 204 -83.24 -5.91 29.10
#